data_AF-A0A0Q6SRE7-F1
#
_entry.id   AF-A0A0Q6SRE7-F1
#
_cell.length_a   1.000
_cell.length_b   1.000
_cell.length_c   1.000
_cell.angle_alpha   90.00
_cell.angle_beta   90.00
_cell.angle_gamma   90.00
#
_symmetry.space_group_name_H-M   'P 1'
#
loop_
_entity.id
_entity.type
_entity.pdbx_description
1 polymer ?
#
loop_
_entity_poly.entity_id
_entity_poly.type
_entity_poly.pdbx_seq_one_letter_code
_entity_poly.pdbx_strand_id
1 'polypeptide(L)' 'MAPNSISIIASDGKWLVRVVESDGVAGEREFGIEEHARSYAAGQKVRLGIKDKAPALAND' A
#
# COMPACT_ATOMS: atom_id res chain seq x y z
N MET A 1 10.17 -12.81 10.19
CA MET A 1 10.06 -12.01 8.94
C MET A 1 8.62 -11.58 8.82
N ALA A 2 8.34 -10.27 8.73
CA ALA A 2 6.99 -9.79 8.48
C ALA A 2 6.61 -10.11 7.02
N PRO A 3 5.34 -10.33 6.67
CA PRO A 3 4.94 -10.42 5.27
C PRO A 3 5.04 -9.03 4.60
N ASN A 4 5.37 -9.02 3.31
CA ASN A 4 5.30 -7.79 2.50
C ASN A 4 3.89 -7.21 2.60
N SER A 5 3.78 -5.96 3.05
CA SER A 5 2.49 -5.29 3.19
C SER A 5 2.59 -3.81 2.86
N ILE A 6 1.49 -3.25 2.36
CA ILE A 6 1.38 -1.84 2.01
C ILE A 6 0.08 -1.32 2.59
N SER A 7 0.16 -0.21 3.32
CA SER A 7 -0.98 0.44 3.96
C SER A 7 -1.00 1.91 3.58
N ILE A 8 -2.18 2.44 3.29
CA ILE A 8 -2.42 3.87 3.11
C ILE A 8 -3.20 4.35 4.33
N ILE A 9 -2.68 5.37 5.02
CA ILE A 9 -3.27 5.96 6.22
C ILE A 9 -3.61 7.41 5.89
N ALA A 10 -4.87 7.80 6.05
CA ALA A 10 -5.30 9.18 5.97
C ALA A 10 -5.11 9.85 7.33
N SER A 11 -4.42 11.00 7.38
CA SER A 11 -4.17 11.76 8.60
C SER A 11 -4.02 13.24 8.27
N ASP A 12 -4.82 14.11 8.91
CA ASP A 12 -4.74 15.58 8.79
C ASP A 12 -4.64 16.13 7.35
N GLY A 13 -5.47 15.61 6.44
CA GLY A 13 -5.49 16.04 5.03
C GLY A 13 -4.31 15.52 4.19
N LYS A 14 -3.49 14.65 4.77
CA LYS A 14 -2.36 13.99 4.13
C LYS A 14 -2.59 12.48 4.06
N TRP A 15 -1.81 11.85 3.19
CA TRP A 15 -1.88 10.43 2.91
C TRP A 15 -0.50 9.82 3.11
N LEU A 16 -0.38 9.00 4.15
CA LEU A 16 0.85 8.28 4.47
C LEU A 16 0.78 6.87 3.87
N VAL A 17 1.71 6.54 2.99
CA VAL A 17 1.92 5.18 2.49
C VAL A 17 3.03 4.53 3.29
N ARG A 18 2.70 3.47 4.03
CA ARG A 18 3.66 2.61 4.74
C ARG A 18 3.88 1.34 3.94
N VAL A 19 5.14 1.03 3.67
CA VAL A 19 5.60 -0.20 3.01
C VAL A 19 6.39 -1.00 4.03
N VAL A 20 5.98 -2.23 4.29
CA VAL A 20 6.71 -3.17 5.15
C VAL A 20 7.23 -4.28 4.25
N GLU A 21 8.56 -4.44 4.21
CA GLU A 21 9.23 -5.51 3.49
C GLU A 21 9.60 -6.67 4.42
N SER A 22 9.76 -7.87 3.86
CA SER A 22 9.99 -9.08 4.63
C SER A 22 11.32 -9.14 5.40
N ASP A 23 12.27 -8.29 5.01
CA ASP A 23 13.54 -8.06 5.69
C ASP A 23 13.45 -7.06 6.86
N GLY A 24 12.26 -6.49 7.12
CA GLY A 24 12.02 -5.58 8.22
C GLY A 24 12.22 -4.10 7.88
N VAL A 25 12.50 -3.75 6.62
CA VAL A 25 12.56 -2.34 6.21
C VAL A 25 11.14 -1.79 6.10
N ALA A 26 10.83 -0.80 6.93
CA ALA A 26 9.61 -0.02 6.87
C ALA A 26 9.90 1.32 6.19
N GLY A 27 9.46 1.48 4.94
CA GLY A 27 9.52 2.75 4.22
C GLY A 27 8.21 3.52 4.36
N GLU A 28 8.25 4.77 4.78
CA GLU A 28 7.07 5.64 4.87
C GLU A 28 7.19 6.81 3.91
N ARG A 29 6.09 7.14 3.23
CA ARG A 29 6.03 8.29 2.33
C ARG A 29 4.72 9.04 2.44
N GLU A 30 4.82 10.34 2.65
CA GLU A 30 3.67 11.23 2.77
C GLU A 30 3.32 11.87 1.42
N PHE A 31 2.03 12.05 1.16
CA PHE A 31 1.48 12.73 0.01
C PHE A 31 0.39 13.71 0.42
N GLY A 32 0.34 14.88 -0.21
CA GLY A 32 -0.76 15.84 -0.04
C GLY A 32 -2.00 15.53 -0.89
N ILE A 33 -1.91 14.57 -1.81
CA ILE A 33 -3.00 14.20 -2.74
C ILE A 33 -3.20 12.69 -2.66
N GLU A 34 -4.45 12.27 -2.46
CA GLU A 34 -4.84 10.86 -2.32
C GLU A 34 -4.43 10.02 -3.53
N GLU A 35 -4.70 10.54 -4.73
CA GLU A 35 -4.43 9.86 -6.00
C GLU A 35 -2.93 9.55 -6.17
N HIS A 36 -2.05 10.45 -5.73
CA HIS A 36 -0.60 10.22 -5.75
C HIS A 36 -0.21 9.11 -4.76
N ALA A 37 -0.79 9.10 -3.55
CA ALA A 37 -0.55 8.05 -2.57
C ALA A 37 -1.00 6.68 -3.09
N ARG A 38 -2.19 6.61 -3.71
CA ARG A 38 -2.74 5.40 -4.33
C ARG A 38 -1.87 4.90 -5.48
N SER A 39 -1.43 5.80 -6.36
CA SER A 39 -0.55 5.47 -7.49
C SER A 39 0.80 4.93 -7.02
N TYR A 40 1.40 5.55 -6.01
CA TYR A 40 2.63 5.05 -5.40
C TYR A 40 2.43 3.68 -4.75
N ALA A 41 1.38 3.51 -3.95
CA ALA A 41 1.05 2.23 -3.33
C ALA A 41 0.83 1.11 -4.36
N ALA A 42 0.17 1.40 -5.48
CA ALA A 42 -0.01 0.45 -6.58
C ALA A 42 1.33 0.02 -7.19
N GLY A 43 2.24 0.96 -7.45
CA GLY A 43 3.59 0.65 -7.92
C GLY A 43 4.38 -0.21 -6.93
N GLN A 44 4.25 0.06 -5.63
CA GLN A 44 4.88 -0.75 -4.58
C GLN A 44 4.28 -2.17 -4.51
N LYS A 45 2.97 -2.33 -4.71
CA LYS A 45 2.33 -3.66 -4.75
C LYS A 45 2.91 -4.51 -5.88
N VAL A 46 3.06 -3.92 -7.06
CA VAL A 46 3.69 -4.59 -8.22
C VAL A 46 5.14 -4.97 -7.91
N ARG A 47 5.93 -4.04 -7.37
CA ARG A 47 7.34 -4.30 -6.99
C ARG A 47 7.48 -5.46 -6.00
N LEU A 48 6.58 -5.52 -5.01
CA LEU A 48 6.60 -6.52 -3.94
C LEU A 48 5.84 -7.81 -4.30
N GLY A 49 5.25 -7.90 -5.49
CA GLY A 49 4.45 -9.04 -5.91
C GLY A 49 3.18 -9.26 -5.09
N ILE A 50 2.69 -8.22 -4.40
CA ILE A 50 1.46 -8.29 -3.61
C ILE A 50 0.29 -8.29 -4.59
N LYS A 51 -0.32 -9.45 -4.76
CA LYS A 51 -1.56 -9.58 -5.54
C LYS A 51 -2.68 -8.90 -4.75
N ASP A 52 -3.35 -7.94 -5.35
CA ASP A 52 -4.63 -7.50 -4.82
C ASP A 52 -5.53 -8.73 -4.69
N LYS A 53 -6.06 -8.95 -3.48
CA LYS A 53 -7.09 -9.97 -3.29
C LYS A 53 -8.21 -9.58 -4.24
N ALA A 54 -8.37 -10.33 -5.33
CA ALA A 54 -9.42 -10.09 -6.30
C ALA A 54 -10.74 -9.89 -5.53
N PRO A 55 -11.60 -8.94 -5.93
CA PRO A 55 -12.91 -8.81 -5.30
C PRO A 55 -13.53 -10.21 -5.33
N ALA A 56 -13.94 -10.70 -4.16
CA ALA A 56 -14.67 -11.96 -4.08
C ALA A 56 -15.84 -11.79 -5.05
N LEU A 57 -15.77 -12.46 -6.20
CA LEU A 57 -16.90 -12.61 -7.09
C LEU A 57 -17.98 -13.28 -6.25
N ALA A 58 -18.90 -12.46 -5.74
CA ALA A 58 -20.17 -12.92 -5.22
C ALA A 58 -20.88 -13.52 -6.43
N ASN A 59 -20.81 -14.85 -6.54
CA ASN A 59 -21.73 -15.58 -7.38
C ASN A 59 -23.05 -15.61 -6.61
N ASP A 60 -24.05 -14.90 -7.15
CA ASP A 60 -25.46 -14.99 -6.80
C ASP A 60 -26.05 -16.30 -7.34
#